data_AF-G9ERT4-F1
#
_entry.id   AF-G9ERT4-F1
#
_cell.length_a   1.000
_cell.length_b   1.000
_cell.length_c   1.000
_cell.angle_alpha   90.00
_cell.angle_beta   90.00
_cell.angle_gamma   90.00
#
_symmetry.space_group_name_H-M   'P 1'
#
loop_
_entity.id
_entity.type
_entity.pdbx_description
1 polymer ?
#
loop_
_entity_poly.entity_id
_entity_poly.type
_entity_poly.pdbx_seq_one_letter_code
_entity_poly.pdbx_strand_id
1 'polypeptide(L)' 'MGISQKKLGIAAGMDEFSASARMNHYEIGRHTPDYSTLKRIAEVLSVPTAFFYAEEDELANLIKSFKR' A
#
# COMPACT_ATOMS: atom_id res chain seq x y z
N MET A 1 7.77 14.22 2.88
CA MET A 1 7.86 13.46 4.14
C MET A 1 6.84 12.33 4.05
N GLY A 2 7.31 11.08 3.86
CA GLY A 2 6.44 9.90 3.75
C GLY A 2 6.02 9.39 5.12
N ILE A 3 4.88 8.69 5.18
CA ILE A 3 4.45 7.95 6.36
C ILE A 3 5.37 6.73 6.58
N SER A 4 5.80 6.46 7.81
CA SER A 4 6.60 5.24 8.10
C SER A 4 5.79 3.98 7.85
N GLN A 5 6.44 2.87 7.47
CA GLN A 5 5.83 1.53 7.36
C GLN A 5 4.87 1.19 8.53
N LYS A 6 5.33 1.35 9.78
CA LYS A 6 4.49 1.07 10.97
C LYS A 6 3.20 1.89 10.95
N LYS A 7 3.31 3.21 10.78
CA LYS A 7 2.14 4.11 10.71
C LYS A 7 1.21 3.78 9.53
N LEU A 8 1.74 3.41 8.38
CA LEU A 8 0.94 2.99 7.21
C LEU A 8 0.17 1.70 7.52
N GLY A 9 0.84 0.69 8.08
CA GLY A 9 0.21 -0.58 8.47
C GLY A 9 -0.91 -0.37 9.49
N ILE A 10 -0.68 0.44 10.53
CA ILE A 10 -1.70 0.76 11.54
C ILE A 10 -2.89 1.49 10.91
N ALA A 11 -2.64 2.49 10.06
CA ALA A 11 -3.69 3.21 9.36
C ALA A 11 -4.51 2.30 8.42
N ALA A 12 -3.87 1.26 7.86
CA ALA A 12 -4.52 0.25 7.03
C ALA A 12 -5.20 -0.87 7.85
N GLY A 13 -5.31 -0.73 9.18
CA GLY A 13 -6.03 -1.64 10.05
C GLY A 13 -5.22 -2.86 10.54
N MET A 14 -3.88 -2.82 10.47
CA MET A 14 -3.03 -3.86 11.05
C MET A 14 -2.83 -3.63 12.55
N ASP A 15 -2.63 -4.72 13.29
CA ASP A 15 -2.23 -4.67 14.70
C ASP A 15 -0.90 -3.93 14.87
N GLU A 16 -0.82 -3.03 15.87
CA GLU A 16 0.32 -2.14 16.10
C GLU A 16 1.66 -2.87 16.27
N PHE A 17 1.65 -4.03 16.94
CA PHE A 17 2.86 -4.81 17.22
C PHE A 17 3.33 -5.58 16.00
N SER A 18 2.43 -5.89 15.06
CA SER A 18 2.76 -6.61 13.81
C SER A 18 2.92 -5.72 12.58
N ALA A 19 2.47 -4.47 12.63
CA ALA A 19 2.35 -3.58 11.47
C ALA A 19 3.67 -3.35 10.73
N SER A 20 4.77 -3.09 11.45
CA SER A 20 6.08 -2.88 10.84
C SER A 20 6.58 -4.13 10.10
N ALA A 21 6.52 -5.29 10.75
CA ALA A 21 6.97 -6.56 10.19
C ALA A 21 6.17 -6.95 8.94
N ARG A 22 4.84 -6.79 8.98
CA ARG A 22 3.95 -7.07 7.83
C ARG A 22 4.23 -6.15 6.66
N MET A 23 4.34 -4.84 6.89
CA MET A 23 4.65 -3.88 5.84
C MET A 23 6.02 -4.13 5.21
N ASN A 24 7.04 -4.43 6.03
CA ASN A 24 8.35 -4.80 5.54
C ASN A 24 8.30 -6.06 4.65
N HIS A 25 7.53 -7.09 5.03
CA HIS A 25 7.35 -8.28 4.21
C HIS A 25 6.68 -7.99 2.86
N TYR A 26 5.76 -7.02 2.81
CA TYR A 26 5.13 -6.59 1.57
C TYR A 26 6.09 -5.80 0.68
N GLU A 27 6.86 -4.88 1.26
CA GLU A 27 7.83 -4.06 0.50
C GLU A 27 8.97 -4.89 -0.12
N ILE A 28 9.46 -5.91 0.58
CA ILE A 28 10.51 -6.79 0.04
C ILE A 28 9.96 -7.94 -0.83
N GLY A 29 8.63 -8.00 -1.03
CA GLY A 29 7.99 -9.07 -1.80
C GLY A 29 8.00 -10.46 -1.15
N ARG A 30 8.29 -10.57 0.15
CA ARG A 30 8.29 -11.86 0.88
C ARG A 30 6.88 -12.41 1.02
N HIS A 31 5.90 -11.54 1.23
CA HIS A 31 4.48 -11.88 1.24
C HIS A 31 3.71 -10.92 0.36
N THR A 32 2.62 -11.40 -0.22
CA THR A 32 1.67 -10.55 -0.95
C THR A 32 0.48 -10.25 -0.04
N PRO A 33 0.09 -8.98 0.15
CA PRO A 33 -1.15 -8.68 0.86
C PRO A 33 -2.35 -9.22 0.07
N ASP A 34 -3.39 -9.66 0.78
CA ASP A 34 -4.66 -9.93 0.12
C ASP A 34 -5.27 -8.63 -0.44
N TYR A 35 -6.23 -8.76 -1.36
CA TYR A 35 -6.87 -7.62 -1.99
C TYR A 35 -7.51 -6.65 -0.98
N SER A 36 -8.08 -7.17 0.12
CA SER A 36 -8.71 -6.34 1.14
C SER A 36 -7.71 -5.46 1.87
N THR A 37 -6.52 -6.00 2.15
CA THR A 37 -5.41 -5.32 2.81
C THR A 37 -4.80 -4.30 1.87
N LEU A 38 -4.57 -4.68 0.62
CA LEU A 38 -4.06 -3.78 -0.41
C LEU A 38 -5.01 -2.60 -0.65
N LYS A 39 -6.32 -2.85 -0.64
CA LYS A 39 -7.34 -1.79 -0.74
C LYS A 39 -7.27 -0.80 0.41
N ARG A 40 -7.16 -1.27 1.66
CA ARG A 40 -6.99 -0.39 2.84
C ARG A 40 -5.70 0.45 2.75
N ILE A 41 -4.60 -0.17 2.31
CA ILE A 41 -3.33 0.55 2.08
C ILE A 41 -3.51 1.63 1.01
N ALA A 42 -4.19 1.31 -0.10
CA ALA A 42 -4.48 2.24 -1.18
C ALA A 42 -5.31 3.45 -0.72
N GLU A 43 -6.33 3.20 0.11
CA GLU A 43 -7.16 4.25 0.71
C GLU A 43 -6.33 5.20 1.59
N VAL A 44 -5.45 4.67 2.44
CA VAL A 44 -4.56 5.50 3.28
C VAL A 44 -3.60 6.34 2.44
N LEU A 45 -3.09 5.78 1.35
CA LEU A 45 -2.17 6.47 0.43
C LEU A 45 -2.88 7.37 -0.58
N SER A 46 -4.23 7.39 -0.57
CA SER A 46 -5.05 8.16 -1.52
C SER A 46 -4.71 7.85 -2.98
N VAL A 47 -4.50 6.57 -3.31
CA VAL A 47 -4.26 6.09 -4.68
C VAL A 47 -5.26 4.99 -5.03
N PRO A 48 -5.61 4.81 -6.32
CA PRO A 48 -6.43 3.66 -6.71
C PRO A 48 -5.72 2.34 -6.42
N THR A 49 -6.45 1.29 -6.02
CA THR A 49 -5.84 -0.04 -5.74
C THR A 49 -5.11 -0.62 -6.96
N ALA A 50 -5.55 -0.28 -8.18
CA ALA A 50 -4.89 -0.66 -9.42
C ALA A 50 -3.45 -0.16 -9.53
N PHE A 51 -3.09 0.92 -8.81
CA PHE A 51 -1.73 1.47 -8.77
C PHE A 51 -0.67 0.42 -8.39
N PHE A 52 -1.02 -0.50 -7.50
CA PHE A 52 -0.09 -1.53 -6.99
C PHE A 52 0.12 -2.70 -7.96
N TYR A 53 -0.65 -2.76 -9.05
CA TYR A 53 -0.55 -3.81 -10.06
C TYR A 53 0.02 -3.31 -11.39
N ALA A 54 0.34 -2.01 -11.49
CA ALA A 54 1.00 -1.46 -12.67
C ALA A 54 2.51 -1.70 -12.57
N GLU A 55 3.08 -2.38 -13.57
CA GLU A 55 4.52 -2.66 -13.63
C GLU A 55 5.29 -1.46 -14.22
N GLU A 56 4.69 -0.75 -15.16
CA GLU A 56 5.31 0.40 -15.82
C GLU A 56 5.08 1.68 -15.01
N ASP A 57 6.16 2.41 -14.73
CA ASP A 57 6.11 3.70 -14.02
C ASP A 57 5.15 4.69 -14.69
N GLU A 58 5.09 4.73 -16.02
CA GLU A 58 4.19 5.60 -16.77
C GLU A 58 2.71 5.25 -16.50
N LEU A 59 2.38 3.96 -16.53
CA LEU A 59 1.02 3.48 -16.25
C LEU A 59 0.64 3.72 -14.78
N ALA A 60 1.56 3.42 -13.85
CA ALA A 60 1.35 3.68 -12.43
C ALA A 60 1.09 5.17 -12.16
N ASN A 61 1.83 6.06 -12.81
CA ASN A 61 1.63 7.50 -12.69
C ASN A 61 0.28 7.95 -13.27
N LEU A 62 -0.15 7.39 -14.41
CA LEU A 62 -1.47 7.67 -14.98
C LEU A 62 -2.58 7.24 -14.03
N ILE A 63 -2.52 6.02 -13.49
CA ILE A 63 -3.49 5.50 -12.51
C ILE A 63 -3.50 6.38 -11.26
N LYS A 64 -2.33 6.74 -10.73
CA LYS A 64 -2.21 7.61 -9.54
C LYS A 64 -2.82 8.99 -9.77
N SER A 65 -2.75 9.52 -10.99
CA SER A 65 -3.34 10.82 -11.35
C SER A 65 -4.86 10.79 -11.46
N PHE A 66 -5.46 9.59 -11.55
CA PHE A 66 -6.89 9.42 -11.62
C PHE A 66 -7.53 9.82 -10.27
N LYS A 67 -8.15 11.00 -10.26
CA LYS A 67 -8.90 11.51 -9.11
C LYS A 67 -10.36 11.12 -9.25
N ARG A 68 -10.94 10.63 -8.16
CA ARG A 68 -12.38 10.42 -8.01
C ARG A 68 -13.12 11.75 -7.87
#